data_AF-A0A7V4JH62-F1
#
_entry.id   AF-A0A7V4JH62-F1
#
_cell.length_a   1.000
_cell.length_b   1.000
_cell.length_c   1.000
_cell.angle_alpha   90.00
_cell.angle_beta   90.00
_cell.angle_gamma   90.00
#
_symmetry.space_group_name_H-M   'P 1'
#
loop_
_entity.id
_entity.type
_entity.pdbx_description
1 polymer ?
#
loop_
_entity_poly.entity_id
_entity_poly.type
_entity_poly.pdbx_seq_one_letter_code
_entity_poly.pdbx_strand_id
1 'polypeptide(L)' 'AGRVSVSKSDDPAGATRCMTLSPDGSFLLVPDRPADVVRSYAVDAATGALTVLTEVPVQNPVFIQFVEL' A
#
# COMPACT_ATOMS: atom_id res chain seq x y z
N ALA A 1 7.21 -13.33 -7.80
CA ALA A 1 6.21 -12.91 -6.79
C ALA A 1 6.42 -11.45 -6.46
N GLY A 2 5.34 -10.70 -6.23
CA GLY A 2 5.33 -9.26 -6.04
C GLY A 2 6.20 -8.77 -4.89
N ARG A 3 6.83 -7.60 -5.08
CA ARG A 3 7.56 -6.87 -4.04
C ARG A 3 7.04 -5.45 -4.01
N VAL A 4 6.86 -4.90 -2.81
CA VAL A 4 6.55 -3.49 -2.59
C VAL A 4 7.77 -2.81 -2.02
N SER A 5 8.16 -1.68 -2.60
CA SER A 5 9.14 -0.76 -2.01
C SER A 5 8.38 0.33 -1.26
N VAL A 6 8.65 0.46 0.04
CA VAL A 6 8.17 1.56 0.88
C VAL A 6 9.31 2.53 1.15
N SER A 7 8.99 3.80 1.38
CA SER A 7 9.99 4.81 1.67
C SER A 7 10.66 4.53 3.01
N LYS A 8 11.94 4.85 3.10
CA LYS A 8 12.71 4.69 4.33
C LYS A 8 12.21 5.70 5.37
N SER A 9 12.14 5.27 6.62
CA SER A 9 12.00 6.17 7.76
C SER A 9 13.25 6.11 8.62
N ASP A 10 13.69 7.25 9.13
CA ASP A 10 14.80 7.32 10.10
C ASP A 10 14.30 7.18 11.56
N ASP A 11 12.99 7.26 11.79
CA ASP A 11 12.32 7.01 13.07
C ASP A 11 11.32 5.84 12.91
N PRO A 12 11.42 4.74 13.68
CA PRO A 12 10.45 3.66 13.66
C PRO A 12 8.99 4.12 13.81
N ALA A 13 8.74 5.21 14.54
CA ALA A 13 7.39 5.76 14.69
C ALA A 13 6.85 6.31 13.36
N GLY A 14 7.70 6.75 12.44
CA GLY A 14 7.34 7.25 11.12
C GLY A 14 7.22 6.17 10.04
N ALA A 15 7.56 4.92 10.34
CA ALA A 15 7.60 3.86 9.35
C ALA A 15 6.20 3.42 8.86
N THR A 16 6.18 2.95 7.60
CA THR A 16 5.05 2.24 7.01
C THR A 16 4.87 0.91 7.74
N ARG A 17 3.65 0.65 8.24
CA ARG A 17 3.38 -0.45 9.18
C ARG A 17 2.20 -1.33 8.82
N CYS A 18 1.44 -0.98 7.80
CA CYS A 18 0.34 -1.80 7.32
C CYS A 18 0.26 -1.74 5.80
N MET A 19 -0.45 -2.71 5.25
CA MET A 19 -0.94 -2.76 3.87
C MET A 19 -2.19 -3.64 3.87
N THR A 20 -3.06 -3.47 2.88
CA THR A 20 -4.31 -4.24 2.81
C THR A 20 -4.58 -4.67 1.38
N LEU A 21 -4.92 -5.94 1.21
CA LEU A 21 -5.45 -6.46 -0.06
C LEU A 21 -6.96 -6.18 -0.11
N SER A 22 -7.49 -5.95 -1.31
CA SER A 22 -8.93 -5.95 -1.52
C SER A 22 -9.50 -7.35 -1.21
N PRO A 23 -10.78 -7.47 -0.83
CA PRO A 23 -11.39 -8.76 -0.51
C PRO A 23 -11.29 -9.80 -1.65
N ASP A 24 -11.36 -9.34 -2.90
CA ASP A 24 -11.21 -10.16 -4.10
C ASP A 24 -9.74 -10.43 -4.49
N GLY A 25 -8.78 -9.84 -3.77
CA GLY A 25 -7.35 -9.96 -4.01
C GLY A 25 -6.82 -9.18 -5.22
N SER A 26 -7.68 -8.46 -5.96
CA SER A 26 -7.30 -7.76 -7.19
C SER A 26 -6.41 -6.54 -6.96
N PHE A 27 -6.43 -5.96 -5.76
CA PHE A 27 -5.72 -4.73 -5.42
C PHE A 27 -4.95 -4.83 -4.10
N LEU A 28 -3.84 -4.11 -4.01
CA LEU A 28 -3.10 -3.87 -2.77
C LEU A 28 -3.01 -2.36 -2.53
N LEU A 29 -3.33 -1.91 -1.32
CA LEU A 29 -3.11 -0.53 -0.88
C LEU A 29 -2.00 -0.47 0.18
N VAL A 30 -1.11 0.51 0.01
CA VAL A 30 0.05 0.73 0.88
C VAL A 30 0.10 2.21 1.30
N PRO A 31 -0.21 2.53 2.57
CA PRO A 31 -0.06 3.86 3.12
C PRO A 31 1.41 4.12 3.43
N ASP A 32 2.15 4.66 2.46
CA ASP A 32 3.57 4.93 2.63
C ASP A 32 3.80 6.21 3.42
N ARG A 33 3.91 6.04 4.74
CA ARG A 33 3.92 7.13 5.70
C ARG A 33 5.07 8.13 5.50
N PRO A 34 6.33 7.72 5.30
CA PRO A 34 7.43 8.67 5.11
C PRO A 34 7.31 9.50 3.83
N ALA A 35 6.51 9.05 2.86
CA ALA A 35 6.27 9.76 1.61
C ALA A 35 4.96 10.56 1.59
N ASP A 36 4.15 10.51 2.65
CA ASP A 36 2.83 11.15 2.70
C ASP A 36 1.93 10.78 1.49
N VAL A 37 1.92 9.50 1.13
CA VAL A 37 1.07 8.97 0.05
C VAL A 37 0.41 7.65 0.41
N VAL A 38 -0.72 7.36 -0.24
CA VAL A 38 -1.23 6.00 -0.40
C VAL A 38 -0.93 5.53 -1.82
N ARG A 39 -0.19 4.44 -1.96
CA ARG A 39 0.04 3.73 -3.23
C ARG A 39 -0.99 2.64 -3.43
N SER A 40 -1.46 2.48 -4.65
CA SER A 40 -2.27 1.34 -5.07
C SER A 40 -1.56 0.51 -6.14
N TYR A 41 -1.80 -0.80 -6.09
CA TYR A 41 -1.25 -1.76 -7.04
C TYR A 41 -2.36 -2.70 -7.51
N ALA A 42 -2.33 -3.08 -8.79
CA ALA A 42 -3.06 -4.23 -9.30
C ALA A 42 -2.25 -5.51 -9.01
N VAL A 43 -2.96 -6.58 -8.68
CA VAL A 43 -2.37 -7.89 -8.38
C VAL A 43 -2.71 -8.86 -9.51
N ASP A 44 -1.68 -9.47 -10.11
CA ASP A 44 -1.88 -10.58 -11.03
C ASP A 44 -2.28 -11.85 -10.24
N ALA A 45 -3.48 -12.38 -10.50
CA ALA A 45 -4.04 -13.49 -9.73
C ALA A 45 -3.27 -14.82 -9.90
N ALA A 46 -2.56 -15.01 -11.01
CA ALA A 46 -1.84 -16.25 -11.27
C ALA A 46 -0.44 -16.27 -10.63
N THR A 47 0.22 -15.12 -10.57
CA THR A 47 1.65 -15.00 -10.22
C THR A 47 1.91 -14.17 -8.96
N GLY A 48 0.91 -13.42 -8.49
CA GLY A 48 1.05 -12.42 -7.43
C GLY A 48 1.96 -11.26 -7.80
N ALA A 49 2.20 -11.02 -9.09
CA ALA A 49 2.95 -9.85 -9.55
C ALA A 49 2.14 -8.57 -9.25
N LEU A 50 2.86 -7.49 -8.92
CA LEU A 50 2.25 -6.20 -8.60
C LEU A 50 2.56 -5.19 -9.68
N THR A 51 1.52 -4.51 -10.18
CA THR A 51 1.64 -3.38 -11.11
C THR A 51 1.20 -2.13 -10.40
N VAL A 52 2.07 -1.11 -10.33
CA VAL A 52 1.72 0.20 -9.76
C VAL A 52 0.55 0.81 -10.53
N LEU A 53 -0.46 1.31 -9.82
CA LEU A 53 -1.61 2.00 -10.41
C LEU A 53 -1.52 3.50 -10.19
N THR A 54 -1.62 3.96 -8.95
CA THR A 54 -1.58 5.39 -8.63
C THR A 54 -1.02 5.66 -7.24
N GLU A 55 -0.64 6.92 -7.04
CA GLU A 55 -0.25 7.53 -5.77
C GLU A 55 -1.20 8.68 -5.47
N VAL A 56 -1.80 8.64 -4.27
CA VAL A 56 -2.67 9.71 -3.79
C VAL A 56 -1.99 10.38 -2.60
N PRO A 57 -1.77 11.71 -2.62
CA PRO A 57 -1.27 12.43 -1.47
C PRO A 57 -2.22 12.30 -0.28
N VAL A 58 -1.68 11.82 0.84
CA VAL A 58 -2.41 11.72 2.11
C VAL A 58 -1.40 12.03 3.19
N GLN A 59 -1.65 13.04 4.02
CA GLN A 59 -0.72 13.40 5.08
C GLN A 59 -0.72 12.36 6.20
N ASN A 60 0.48 11.89 6.56
CA ASN A 60 0.76 11.01 7.67
C ASN A 60 -0.15 9.75 7.71
N PRO A 61 -0.24 8.96 6.62
CA PRO A 61 -1.15 7.83 6.53
C PRO A 61 -0.65 6.69 7.43
N VAL A 62 -1.57 6.13 8.22
CA VAL A 62 -1.24 5.24 9.34
C VAL A 62 -1.82 3.84 9.16
N PHE A 63 -3.07 3.80 8.75
CA PHE A 63 -3.91 2.62 8.69
C PHE A 63 -4.82 2.75 7.49
N ILE A 64 -5.06 1.63 6.81
CA ILE A 64 -5.97 1.57 5.67
C ILE A 64 -6.66 0.21 5.65
N GLN A 65 -7.93 0.20 5.28
CA GLN A 65 -8.77 -0.98 5.20
C GLN A 65 -9.82 -0.79 4.11
N PHE A 66 -10.10 -1.86 3.36
CA PHE A 66 -11.31 -1.93 2.52
C PHE A 66 -12.54 -2.17 3.39
N VAL A 67 -13.61 -1.41 3.13
CA VAL A 67 -14.90 -1.55 3.82
C VAL A 67 -15.93 -2.02 2.81
N GLU A 68 -16.64 -3.08 3.14
CA GLU A 68 -17.86 -3.49 2.42
C GLU A 68 -19.04 -2.68 2.96
N LEU A 69 -19.93 -2.26 2.07
CA LEU A 69 -21.13 -1.48 2.41
C LEU A 69 -22.35 -2.38 2.56
#